data_AF-A0A7C1N2F3-F1
#
_entry.id   AF-A0A7C1N2F3-F1
#
_cell.length_a   1.000
_cell.length_b   1.000
_cell.length_c   1.000
_cell.angle_alpha   90.00
_cell.angle_beta   90.00
_cell.angle_gamma   90.00
#
_symmetry.space_group_name_H-M   'P 1'
#
loop_
_entity.id
_entity.type
_entity.pdbx_description
1 polymer ?
#
loop_
_entity_poly.entity_id
_entity_poly.type
_entity_poly.pdbx_seq_one_letter_code
_entity_poly.pdbx_strand_id
1 'polypeptide(L)' 'MGTMGTAFGKSPQTVKARSLLCFWAHRKLGMTTIEIGRRLNISQSAMSRSSMRGQKIARENQLELID' A
#
# COMPACT_ATOMS: atom_id res chain seq x y z
N MET A 1 17.12 -12.31 -11.10
CA MET A 1 16.64 -10.92 -10.96
C MET A 1 15.30 -10.91 -10.24
N GLY A 2 15.20 -10.20 -9.10
CA GLY A 2 13.94 -9.71 -8.49
C GLY A 2 12.96 -10.74 -7.92
N THR A 3 12.95 -10.89 -6.61
CA THR A 3 12.05 -11.76 -5.83
C THR A 3 10.57 -11.36 -5.96
N MET A 4 9.76 -12.22 -6.60
CA MET A 4 8.29 -12.13 -6.58
C MET A 4 7.75 -12.58 -5.22
N GLY A 5 7.72 -11.64 -4.27
CA GLY A 5 6.92 -11.78 -3.05
C GLY A 5 5.43 -11.57 -3.35
N THR A 6 4.79 -12.49 -4.06
CA THR A 6 3.32 -12.59 -4.08
C THR A 6 2.95 -13.84 -3.31
N ALA A 7 2.53 -13.67 -2.06
CA ALA A 7 1.96 -14.74 -1.25
C ALA A 7 0.85 -15.43 -2.05
N PHE A 8 1.06 -16.73 -2.31
CA PHE A 8 0.15 -17.63 -3.01
C PHE A 8 -1.28 -17.46 -2.44
N GLY A 9 -2.21 -16.96 -3.25
CA GLY A 9 -3.64 -16.89 -2.90
C GLY A 9 -4.28 -15.49 -2.76
N LYS A 10 -3.55 -14.38 -2.90
CA LYS A 10 -4.16 -13.04 -2.93
C LYS A 10 -4.20 -12.49 -4.35
N SER A 11 -5.39 -12.32 -4.89
CA SER A 11 -5.64 -11.71 -6.21
C SER A 11 -4.79 -10.43 -6.38
N PRO A 12 -4.16 -10.20 -7.55
CA PRO A 12 -3.34 -9.02 -7.80
C PRO A 12 -4.05 -7.70 -7.45
N GLN A 13 -5.38 -7.69 -7.57
CA GLN A 13 -6.25 -6.58 -7.20
C GLN A 13 -6.17 -6.24 -5.69
N THR A 14 -6.18 -7.23 -4.79
CA THR A 14 -6.08 -7.02 -3.35
C THR A 14 -4.73 -6.42 -2.95
N VAL A 15 -3.65 -6.83 -3.63
CA VAL A 15 -2.31 -6.27 -3.40
C VAL A 15 -2.24 -4.81 -3.87
N LYS A 16 -2.86 -4.49 -5.03
CA LYS A 16 -2.97 -3.11 -5.52
C LYS A 16 -3.78 -2.23 -4.56
N ALA A 17 -4.95 -2.71 -4.13
CA ALA A 17 -5.82 -2.00 -3.19
C ALA A 17 -5.10 -1.71 -1.86
N ARG A 18 -4.42 -2.71 -1.27
CA ARG A 18 -3.65 -2.52 -0.04
C ARG A 18 -2.52 -1.52 -0.19
N SER A 19 -1.84 -1.54 -1.33
CA SER A 19 -0.76 -0.59 -1.64
C SER A 19 -1.28 0.85 -1.70
N LEU A 20 -2.39 1.06 -2.40
CA LEU A 20 -3.07 2.35 -2.50
C LEU A 20 -3.58 2.85 -1.14
N LEU A 21 -4.19 1.95 -0.35
CA LEU A 21 -4.64 2.26 1.01
C LEU A 21 -3.48 2.75 1.89
N CYS A 22 -2.32 2.08 1.87
CA CYS A 22 -1.15 2.51 2.65
C CYS A 22 -0.65 3.89 2.21
N PHE A 23 -0.63 4.15 0.91
CA PHE A 23 -0.21 5.43 0.36
C PHE A 23 -1.14 6.58 0.80
N TRP A 24 -2.45 6.38 0.66
CA TRP A 24 -3.44 7.40 1.03
C TRP A 24 -3.63 7.56 2.53
N ALA A 25 -3.49 6.49 3.33
CA ALA A 25 -3.57 6.63 4.78
C ALA A 25 -2.46 7.53 5.34
N HIS A 26 -1.26 7.45 4.76
CA HIS A 26 -0.19 8.37 5.13
C HIS A 26 -0.43 9.78 4.55
N ARG A 27 -0.86 9.89 3.28
CA ARG A 27 -0.93 11.17 2.57
C ARG A 27 -2.19 12.00 2.84
N LYS A 28 -3.35 11.36 3.00
CA LYS A 28 -4.66 12.00 3.21
C LYS A 28 -5.11 11.95 4.66
N LEU A 29 -4.96 10.81 5.32
CA LEU A 29 -5.40 10.64 6.71
C LEU A 29 -4.38 11.13 7.74
N GLY A 30 -3.18 11.57 7.31
CA GLY A 30 -2.12 12.04 8.20
C GLY A 30 -1.61 10.97 9.18
N MET A 31 -1.93 9.69 8.95
CA MET A 31 -1.56 8.62 9.87
C MET A 31 -0.07 8.31 9.75
N THR A 32 0.55 8.00 10.88
CA THR A 32 1.94 7.54 10.89
C THR A 32 2.04 6.14 10.30
N THR A 33 3.20 5.86 9.74
CA THR A 33 3.61 4.55 9.23
C THR A 33 3.45 3.42 10.25
N ILE A 34 3.65 3.73 11.53
CA ILE A 34 3.49 2.80 12.66
C ILE A 34 2.01 2.52 12.91
N GLU A 35 1.16 3.55 12.94
CA GLU A 35 -0.28 3.40 13.14
C GLU A 35 -0.93 2.58 12.03
N ILE A 36 -0.57 2.86 10.78
CA ILE A 36 -1.02 2.11 9.60
C ILE A 36 -0.56 0.65 9.68
N GLY A 37 0.71 0.41 10.02
CA GLY A 37 1.27 -0.93 10.18
C GLY A 37 0.56 -1.75 11.26
N ARG A 38 0.27 -1.13 12.41
CA ARG A 38 -0.50 -1.75 13.50
C ARG A 38 -1.93 -2.09 13.07
N ARG A 39 -2.64 -1.16 12.41
CA ARG A 39 -4.02 -1.38 11.94
C ARG A 39 -4.12 -2.47 10.87
N LEU A 40 -3.13 -2.54 9.97
CA LEU A 40 -3.09 -3.53 8.88
C LEU A 40 -2.38 -4.83 9.27
N ASN A 41 -1.87 -4.92 10.50
CA ASN A 41 -1.08 -6.03 11.02
C ASN A 41 0.09 -6.42 10.09
N ILE A 42 0.82 -5.41 9.61
CA ILE A 42 1.99 -5.56 8.73
C ILE A 42 3.19 -4.83 9.31
N SER A 43 4.40 -5.32 8.98
CA SER A 43 5.63 -4.66 9.40
C SER A 43 5.78 -3.28 8.77
N GLN A 44 6.52 -2.39 9.44
CA GLN A 44 6.87 -1.07 8.91
C GLN A 44 7.56 -1.16 7.54
N SER A 45 8.42 -2.16 7.34
CA SER A 45 9.10 -2.42 6.06
C SER A 45 8.13 -2.84 4.95
N ALA A 46 7.13 -3.67 5.26
CA ALA A 46 6.08 -4.05 4.32
C ALA A 46 5.16 -2.87 3.98
N MET A 47 4.84 -2.02 4.94
CA MET A 47 4.03 -0.82 4.74
C MET A 47 4.78 0.21 3.88
N SER A 48 6.08 0.43 4.10
CA SER A 48 6.90 1.33 3.28
C SER A 48 6.95 0.87 1.82
N ARG A 49 7.22 -0.42 1.58
CA ARG A 49 7.16 -1.02 0.23
C ARG A 49 5.78 -0.91 -0.42
N SER A 50 4.72 -1.16 0.35
CA SER A 50 3.34 -1.06 -0.13
C SER A 50 2.95 0.37 -0.48
N SER A 51 3.36 1.35 0.34
CA SER A 51 3.11 2.77 0.10
C SER A 51 3.84 3.28 -1.15
N MET A 52 5.12 2.94 -1.33
CA MET A 52 5.86 3.28 -2.57
C MET A 52 5.19 2.68 -3.81
N ARG A 53 4.77 1.41 -3.73
CA ARG A 53 4.06 0.74 -4.83
C ARG A 53 2.70 1.41 -5.09
N GLY A 54 1.97 1.76 -4.04
CA GLY A 54 0.68 2.44 -4.11
C GLY A 54 0.79 3.80 -4.76
N GLN A 55 1.81 4.58 -4.40
CA GLN A 55 2.10 5.86 -5.02
C GLN A 55 2.33 5.73 -6.53
N LYS A 56 3.12 4.74 -6.95
CA LYS A 56 3.38 4.48 -8.36
C LYS A 56 2.08 4.13 -9.11
N ILE A 57 1.29 3.21 -8.54
CA ILE A 57 0.00 2.80 -9.13
C ILE A 57 -0.97 3.99 -9.22
N ALA A 58 -1.06 4.81 -8.19
CA ALA A 58 -1.94 5.98 -8.17
C ALA A 58 -1.58 6.98 -9.27
N ARG A 59 -0.28 7.24 -9.48
CA ARG A 59 0.19 8.11 -10.57
C ARG A 59 -0.06 7.51 -11.95
N GLU A 60 0.27 6.23 -12.14
CA GLU A 60 0.12 5.54 -13.44
C GLU A 60 -1.33 5.41 -13.88
N ASN A 61 -2.25 5.23 -12.92
CA ASN A 61 -3.67 4.99 -13.20
C ASN A 61 -4.54 6.23 -12.91
N GLN A 62 -3.92 7.39 -12.61
CA GLN A 62 -4.60 8.64 -12.22
C GLN A 62 -5.69 8.40 -11.14
N LEU A 63 -5.37 7.56 -10.15
CA LEU A 63 -6.31 7.22 -9.08
C LEU A 63 -6.20 8.22 -7.95
N GLU A 64 -7.35 8.72 -7.51
CA GLU A 64 -7.46 9.58 -6.35
C GLU A 64 -8.35 8.93 -5.28
N LEU A 65 -8.02 9.17 -4.01
CA LEU A 65 -8.92 8.80 -2.92
C LEU A 65 -10.07 9.80 -2.92
N ILE A 66 -11.30 9.33 -3.05
CA ILE A 66 -12.50 10.13 -2.85
C ILE A 66 -12.72 10.25 -1.34
N ASP A 67 -12.96 11.47 -0.84
CA ASP A 67 -13.24 11.75 0.57
C ASP A 67 -14.75 11.91 0.77
#